data_AF-A0A9W9Z9B5-F1
#
_entry.id   AF-A0A9W9Z9B5-F1
#
_cell.length_a   1.000
_cell.length_b   1.000
_cell.length_c   1.000
_cell.angle_alpha   90.00
_cell.angle_beta   90.00
_cell.angle_gamma   90.00
#
_symmetry.space_group_name_H-M   'P 1'
#
loop_
_entity.id
_entity.type
_entity.pdbx_description
1 polymer ?
#
loop_
_entity_poly.entity_id
_entity_poly.type
_entity_poly.pdbx_seq_one_letter_code
_entity_poly.pdbx_strand_id
1 'polypeptide(L)'
;MRDTGDTSQDVVIKTGPMYLIWAYHSTDDVDPNSGSFSKHSQRGAVPYTFIEYTMVKINENYRLYWKYDKASDMFYFTVVVKTTGWVAFAVSNQRGGMKGYDAMIGGVRSGVGYIGDYSR
;
A
#
# COMPACT_ATOMS: atom_id res chain seq x y z
N MET A 1 -6.17 9.70 -9.00
CA MET A 1 -6.84 8.72 -8.13
C MET A 1 -8.18 9.32 -7.71
N ARG A 2 -9.21 8.49 -7.58
CA ARG A 2 -10.58 8.94 -7.29
C ARG A 2 -10.69 9.15 -5.78
N ASP A 3 -10.92 10.42 -5.40
CA ASP A 3 -11.41 10.94 -4.12
C ASP A 3 -11.67 9.89 -3.01
N THR A 4 -10.89 9.98 -1.94
CA THR A 4 -10.89 9.12 -0.74
C THR A 4 -11.93 9.52 0.30
N GLY A 5 -12.87 10.43 -0.01
CA GLY A 5 -14.00 10.79 0.85
C GLY A 5 -13.65 11.71 2.01
N ASP A 6 -12.42 12.23 2.01
CA ASP A 6 -11.85 13.17 2.96
C ASP A 6 -11.46 14.41 2.14
N THR A 7 -12.17 15.52 2.32
CA THR A 7 -11.95 16.73 1.50
C THR A 7 -10.87 17.65 2.06
N SER A 8 -10.06 17.23 3.05
CA SER A 8 -9.14 18.14 3.76
C SER A 8 -7.75 17.57 4.10
N GLN A 9 -7.45 16.29 3.89
CA GLN A 9 -6.15 15.68 4.24
C GLN A 9 -5.60 14.69 3.20
N ASP A 10 -6.15 14.64 1.98
CA ASP A 10 -5.61 13.84 0.88
C ASP A 10 -4.14 14.15 0.61
N VAL A 11 -3.29 13.12 0.64
CA VAL A 11 -1.90 13.24 0.19
C VAL A 11 -1.88 13.29 -1.33
N VAL A 12 -1.74 14.50 -1.87
CA VAL A 12 -1.47 14.65 -3.30
C VAL A 12 -0.12 14.01 -3.61
N ILE A 13 -0.13 12.91 -4.36
CA ILE A 13 1.08 12.28 -4.87
C ILE A 13 1.70 13.25 -5.88
N LYS A 14 2.86 13.79 -5.55
CA LYS A 14 3.63 14.70 -6.40
C LYS A 14 4.96 14.07 -6.77
N THR A 15 5.51 14.47 -7.90
CA THR A 15 6.92 14.23 -8.22
C THR A 15 7.81 14.84 -7.13
N GLY A 16 8.69 14.02 -6.54
CA GLY A 16 9.55 14.39 -5.42
C GLY A 16 9.82 13.21 -4.48
N PRO A 17 10.60 13.41 -3.40
CA PRO A 17 10.82 12.40 -2.38
C PRO A 17 9.53 12.07 -1.63
N MET A 18 9.13 10.80 -1.67
CA MET A 18 7.94 10.27 -1.00
C MET A 18 8.32 9.00 -0.23
N TYR A 19 7.50 8.59 0.75
CA TYR A 19 7.67 7.29 1.41
C TYR A 19 6.68 6.28 0.86
N LEU A 20 7.21 5.13 0.42
CA LEU A 20 6.43 3.93 0.14
C LEU A 20 6.38 3.09 1.39
N ILE A 21 5.20 2.95 1.97
CA ILE A 21 4.94 2.13 3.15
C ILE A 21 4.32 0.82 2.69
N TRP A 22 4.82 -0.28 3.23
CA TRP A 22 4.39 -1.61 2.84
C TRP A 22 4.34 -2.52 4.06
N ALA A 23 3.41 -3.47 4.03
CA ALA A 23 3.33 -4.54 5.01
C ALA A 23 2.69 -5.79 4.39
N TYR A 24 3.06 -6.96 4.90
CA TYR A 24 2.33 -8.20 4.62
C TYR A 24 2.44 -9.19 5.79
N HIS A 25 1.41 -10.02 5.94
CA HIS A 25 1.46 -11.20 6.79
C HIS A 25 1.60 -12.45 5.93
N SER A 26 2.41 -13.43 6.34
CA SER A 26 2.70 -14.63 5.54
C SER A 26 1.64 -15.72 5.64
N THR A 27 0.76 -15.65 6.64
CA THR A 27 -0.32 -16.63 6.91
C THR A 27 -1.65 -15.90 7.13
N ASP A 28 -2.71 -16.65 7.47
CA ASP A 28 -4.10 -16.18 7.56
C ASP A 28 -4.31 -14.75 8.10
N ASP A 29 -5.25 -14.08 7.45
CA ASP A 29 -5.58 -12.66 7.68
C ASP A 29 -6.12 -12.38 9.07
N VAL A 30 -6.88 -13.33 9.59
CA VAL A 30 -7.58 -13.26 10.86
C VAL A 30 -7.19 -14.47 11.66
N ASP A 31 -6.74 -14.27 12.89
CA ASP A 31 -6.54 -15.36 13.83
C ASP A 31 -7.90 -16.06 14.07
N PRO A 32 -8.03 -17.35 13.75
CA PRO A 32 -9.30 -18.06 13.81
C PRO A 32 -9.85 -18.17 15.24
N ASN A 33 -9.02 -18.00 16.27
CA ASN A 33 -9.43 -18.10 17.67
C ASN A 33 -9.87 -16.76 18.25
N SER A 34 -9.28 -15.65 17.79
CA SER A 34 -9.53 -14.32 18.36
C SER A 34 -10.34 -13.39 17.44
N GLY A 35 -10.55 -13.77 16.18
CA GLY A 35 -11.22 -12.91 15.18
C GLY A 35 -10.46 -11.62 14.88
N SER A 36 -9.24 -11.47 15.41
CA SER A 36 -8.41 -10.29 15.27
C SER A 36 -7.52 -10.42 14.04
N PHE A 37 -7.28 -9.30 13.37
CA PHE A 37 -6.34 -9.28 12.25
C PHE A 37 -4.93 -9.58 12.72
N SER A 38 -4.27 -10.50 12.03
CA SER A 38 -2.87 -10.84 12.30
C SER A 38 -1.98 -9.63 12.03
N LYS A 39 -1.16 -9.24 13.02
CA LYS A 39 -0.14 -8.21 12.83
C LYS A 39 0.82 -8.66 11.73
N HIS A 40 1.17 -7.77 10.79
CA HIS A 40 2.08 -8.07 9.68
C HIS A 40 3.36 -8.82 10.13
N SER A 41 3.83 -9.74 9.29
CA SER A 41 5.07 -10.51 9.50
C SER A 41 6.29 -9.70 9.05
N GLN A 42 6.13 -8.90 8.00
CA GLN A 42 7.12 -7.96 7.50
C GLN A 42 6.45 -6.62 7.19
N ARG A 43 7.18 -5.53 7.45
CA ARG A 43 6.76 -4.16 7.15
C ARG A 43 7.97 -3.29 6.90
N GLY A 44 7.76 -2.15 6.26
CA GLY A 44 8.78 -1.13 6.15
C GLY A 44 8.28 0.16 5.51
N ALA A 45 9.18 1.14 5.47
CA ALA A 45 8.99 2.37 4.73
C ALA A 45 10.30 2.71 4.02
N VAL A 46 10.25 2.80 2.69
CA VAL A 46 11.39 3.15 1.86
C VAL A 46 11.18 4.54 1.26
N PRO A 47 12.17 5.45 1.34
CA PRO A 47 12.11 6.69 0.58
C PRO A 47 12.22 6.35 -0.91
N TYR A 48 11.40 6.98 -1.73
CA TYR A 48 11.38 6.76 -3.17
C TYR A 48 11.06 8.06 -3.90
N THR A 49 11.75 8.28 -5.02
CA THR A 49 11.46 9.40 -5.91
C THR A 49 10.75 8.86 -7.14
N PHE A 50 9.53 9.36 -7.35
CA PHE A 50 8.74 8.96 -8.49
C PHE A 50 9.34 9.50 -9.82
N ILE A 51 9.93 8.61 -10.64
CA ILE A 51 10.34 8.75 -12.07
C ILE A 51 9.52 7.90 -13.07
N GLU A 52 9.24 8.34 -14.30
CA GLU A 52 8.39 7.57 -15.25
C GLU A 52 8.76 6.07 -15.40
N TYR A 53 7.78 5.20 -15.11
CA TYR A 53 7.76 3.73 -15.21
C TYR A 53 8.90 2.99 -14.49
N THR A 54 8.66 2.47 -13.29
CA THR A 54 9.66 1.68 -12.55
C THR A 54 9.07 0.51 -11.76
N MET A 55 9.85 -0.58 -11.70
CA MET A 55 9.66 -1.69 -10.75
C MET A 55 10.60 -1.51 -9.56
N VAL A 56 10.04 -1.52 -8.35
CA VAL A 56 10.77 -1.51 -7.08
C VAL A 56 10.62 -2.89 -6.44
N LYS A 57 11.71 -3.66 -6.42
CA LYS A 57 11.79 -4.90 -5.65
C LYS A 57 12.11 -4.52 -4.21
N ILE A 58 11.10 -4.59 -3.34
CA ILE A 58 11.28 -4.31 -1.92
C ILE A 58 11.98 -5.50 -1.24
N ASN A 59 11.55 -6.72 -1.56
CA ASN A 59 12.21 -7.97 -1.18
C ASN A 59 11.80 -9.10 -2.15
N GLU A 60 12.13 -10.36 -1.84
CA GLU A 60 11.79 -11.51 -2.69
C GLU A 60 10.28 -11.75 -2.84
N ASN A 61 9.48 -11.36 -1.85
CA ASN A 61 8.05 -11.60 -1.79
C ASN A 61 7.20 -10.37 -2.15
N TYR A 62 7.80 -9.19 -2.32
CA TYR A 62 7.05 -7.94 -2.50
C TYR A 62 7.66 -7.08 -3.61
N ARG A 63 6.88 -6.82 -4.65
CA ARG A 63 7.22 -5.95 -5.79
C ARG A 63 6.16 -4.88 -5.97
N LEU A 64 6.60 -3.66 -6.20
CA LEU A 64 5.75 -2.54 -6.57
C LEU A 64 6.11 -2.09 -7.98
N TYR A 65 5.14 -2.08 -8.88
CA TYR A 65 5.25 -1.42 -10.17
C TYR A 65 4.47 -0.13 -10.10
N TRP A 66 4.98 0.90 -10.73
CA TRP A 66 4.24 2.14 -10.79
C TRP A 66 4.58 2.93 -12.06
N LYS A 67 3.61 3.74 -12.50
CA LYS A 67 3.80 4.70 -13.60
C LYS A 67 3.07 6.00 -13.27
N TYR A 68 3.63 7.12 -13.74
CA TYR A 68 2.92 8.39 -13.78
C TYR A 68 2.46 8.62 -15.22
N ASP A 69 1.16 8.90 -15.39
CA ASP A 69 0.58 9.31 -16.66
C ASP A 69 0.28 10.80 -16.60
N LYS A 70 1.13 11.58 -17.29
CA LYS A 70 1.04 13.04 -17.36
C LYS A 70 -0.25 13.52 -18.03
N ALA A 71 -0.85 12.75 -18.95
CA ALA A 71 -2.05 13.16 -19.66
C ALA A 71 -3.28 13.12 -18.75
N SER A 72 -3.36 12.12 -17.87
CA SER A 72 -4.44 11.99 -16.88
C SER A 72 -4.12 12.61 -15.51
N ASP A 73 -2.88 13.05 -15.29
CA ASP A 73 -2.34 13.44 -13.98
C ASP A 73 -2.58 12.35 -12.90
N MET A 74 -2.25 11.10 -13.25
CA MET A 74 -2.51 9.94 -12.40
C MET A 74 -1.28 9.06 -12.21
N PHE A 75 -1.07 8.65 -10.97
CA PHE A 75 -0.23 7.51 -10.66
C PHE A 75 -1.03 6.22 -10.73
N TYR A 76 -0.43 5.20 -11.35
CA TYR A 76 -0.94 3.85 -11.37
C TYR A 76 0.04 2.96 -10.61
N PHE A 77 -0.48 2.15 -9.70
CA PHE A 77 0.30 1.21 -8.91
C PHE A 77 -0.14 -0.22 -9.18
N THR A 78 0.81 -1.14 -9.22
CA THR A 78 0.56 -2.57 -9.19
C THR A 78 1.41 -3.18 -8.09
N VAL A 79 0.74 -3.74 -7.08
CA VAL A 79 1.38 -4.41 -5.95
C VAL A 79 1.31 -5.91 -6.22
N VAL A 80 2.47 -6.57 -6.25
CA VAL A 80 2.57 -8.03 -6.41
C VAL A 80 3.23 -8.61 -5.18
N VAL A 81 2.47 -9.40 -4.42
CA VAL A 81 2.95 -10.04 -3.18
C VAL A 81 2.78 -11.54 -3.24
N LYS A 82 3.81 -12.27 -2.84
CA LYS A 82 3.74 -13.72 -2.60
C LYS A 82 3.31 -13.96 -1.16
N THR A 83 2.01 -14.12 -0.92
CA THR A 83 1.45 -14.44 0.40
C THR A 83 0.15 -15.22 0.30
N THR A 84 -0.21 -15.96 1.36
CA THR A 84 -1.54 -16.55 1.58
C THR A 84 -2.36 -15.76 2.60
N GLY A 85 -1.80 -14.67 3.13
CA GLY A 85 -2.46 -13.73 4.03
C GLY A 85 -2.73 -12.38 3.34
N TRP A 86 -2.49 -11.29 4.07
CA TRP A 86 -2.86 -9.94 3.65
C TRP A 86 -1.65 -9.09 3.27
N VAL A 87 -1.92 -8.07 2.46
CA VAL A 87 -1.01 -7.04 1.97
C VAL A 87 -1.58 -5.65 2.30
N ALA A 88 -0.71 -4.73 2.72
CA ALA A 88 -1.02 -3.30 2.68
C ALA A 88 0.03 -2.53 1.89
N PHE A 89 -0.42 -1.44 1.29
CA PHE A 89 0.36 -0.47 0.56
C PHE A 89 -0.15 0.93 0.91
N ALA A 90 0.76 1.84 1.22
CA ALA A 90 0.40 3.23 1.45
C ALA A 90 1.48 4.18 0.95
N VAL A 91 1.06 5.40 0.62
CA VAL A 91 1.95 6.49 0.23
C VAL A 91 1.83 7.63 1.23
N SER A 92 2.96 8.21 1.64
CA SER A 92 2.98 9.36 2.55
C SER A 92 4.12 10.33 2.27
N ASN A 93 3.92 11.59 2.64
CA ASN A 93 4.93 12.63 2.69
C ASN A 93 5.71 12.68 4.02
N GLN A 94 5.34 11.87 5.02
CA GLN A 94 5.96 11.85 6.36
C GLN A 94 6.22 10.43 6.89
N ARG A 95 7.24 10.31 7.75
CA ARG A 95 7.61 9.06 8.43
C ARG A 95 7.05 9.06 9.87
N GLY A 96 6.23 8.05 10.19
CA GLY A 96 5.69 7.83 11.54
C GLY A 96 4.28 8.38 11.75
N GLY A 97 3.36 7.52 12.20
CA GLY A 97 1.93 7.82 12.41
C GLY A 97 1.09 7.74 11.12
N MET A 98 -0.16 7.27 11.21
CA MET A 98 -1.08 7.11 10.06
C MET A 98 -1.79 8.41 9.63
N LYS A 99 -1.48 9.55 10.27
CA LYS A 99 -2.16 10.81 9.98
C LYS A 99 -1.74 11.31 8.60
N GLY A 100 -2.68 11.39 7.65
CA GLY A 100 -2.41 11.76 6.25
C GLY A 100 -1.66 10.66 5.49
N TYR A 101 -2.10 9.41 5.59
CA TYR A 101 -1.65 8.31 4.72
C TYR A 101 -2.77 8.02 3.73
N ASP A 102 -2.45 7.91 2.45
CA ASP A 102 -3.33 7.30 1.46
C ASP A 102 -2.96 5.81 1.39
N ALA A 103 -3.85 4.94 1.88
CA ALA A 103 -3.54 3.56 2.21
C ALA A 103 -4.57 2.57 1.68
N MET A 104 -4.11 1.62 0.88
CA MET A 104 -4.89 0.48 0.41
C MET A 104 -4.46 -0.79 1.16
N ILE A 105 -5.43 -1.56 1.63
CA ILE A 105 -5.25 -2.87 2.25
C ILE A 105 -6.02 -3.90 1.41
N GLY A 106 -5.37 -5.00 1.05
CA GLY A 106 -6.03 -6.11 0.40
C GLY A 106 -5.51 -7.44 0.92
N GLY A 107 -6.22 -8.52 0.67
CA GLY A 107 -5.83 -9.83 1.16
C GLY A 107 -6.58 -10.93 0.44
N VAL A 108 -6.26 -12.17 0.78
CA VAL A 108 -6.96 -13.36 0.28
C VAL A 108 -7.43 -14.15 1.48
N ARG A 109 -8.75 -14.21 1.68
CA ARG A 109 -9.36 -15.02 2.73
C ARG A 109 -10.08 -16.20 2.11
N SER A 110 -9.67 -17.41 2.48
CA SER A 110 -10.28 -18.66 1.99
C SER A 110 -10.39 -18.75 0.46
N GLY A 111 -9.36 -18.26 -0.26
CA GLY A 111 -9.32 -18.24 -1.73
C GLY A 111 -10.07 -17.06 -2.38
N VAL A 112 -10.73 -16.20 -1.61
CA VAL A 112 -11.42 -15.00 -2.11
C VAL A 112 -10.59 -13.76 -1.80
N GLY A 113 -10.25 -12.99 -2.83
CA GLY A 113 -9.53 -11.73 -2.70
C GLY A 113 -10.44 -10.59 -2.22
N TYR A 114 -9.91 -9.70 -1.38
CA TYR A 114 -10.53 -8.43 -1.03
C TYR A 114 -9.52 -7.27 -1.14
N ILE A 115 -10.03 -6.07 -1.38
CA ILE A 115 -9.26 -4.83 -1.33
C ILE A 115 -10.16 -3.72 -0.77
N GLY A 116 -9.61 -2.87 0.08
CA GLY A 116 -10.29 -1.75 0.71
C GLY A 116 -9.32 -0.61 0.98
N ASP A 117 -9.86 0.60 1.03
CA ASP A 117 -9.15 1.80 1.44
C ASP A 117 -9.26 1.98 2.96
N TYR A 118 -8.25 2.56 3.59
CA TYR A 118 -8.24 2.80 5.04
C TYR A 118 -7.60 4.15 5.37
N SER A 119 -8.41 5.20 5.40
CA SER A 119 -8.07 6.50 5.99
C SER A 119 -8.57 6.56 7.44
N ARG A 120 -7.84 7.25 8.32
CA ARG A 120 -8.23 7.46 9.72
C ARG A 120 -8.16 8.93 10.11
#